data_AF-A0A6V8IK67-F1
#
_entry.id   AF-A0A6V8IK67-F1
#
_cell.length_a   1.000
_cell.length_b   1.000
_cell.length_c   1.000
_cell.angle_alpha   90.00
_cell.angle_beta   90.00
_cell.angle_gamma   90.00
#
_symmetry.space_group_name_H-M   'P 1'
#
loop_
_entity.id
_entity.type
_entity.pdbx_description
1 polymer ?
#
loop_
_entity_poly.entity_id
_entity_poly.type
_entity_poly.pdbx_seq_one_letter_code
_entity_poly.pdbx_strand_id
1 'polypeptide(L)'
;MSKIPVTKAGQSVLANIMTQAIQTTAMQEDISRDQIILSLITLLIGGSPLDRDLFFPVATHADKLETAEIDDLALQVISRRARVVAPGKRTSACVSEDSYQIGERVGQILGADVSISRMDTAKLLELFPRHFLLEAAESEGLHIPGANKMTAFDLRNQLHDALPNWRPTSFATFTEDLS
;
A
#
# COMPACT_ATOMS: atom_id res chain seq x y z
N MET A 1 -1.26 45.18 -14.13
CA MET A 1 -1.53 45.16 -12.68
C MET A 1 -0.21 44.91 -11.96
N SER A 2 0.25 45.85 -11.14
CA SER A 2 1.47 45.71 -10.35
C SER A 2 1.28 44.61 -9.31
N LYS A 3 2.14 43.58 -9.34
CA LYS A 3 2.22 42.61 -8.25
C LYS A 3 2.71 43.36 -7.03
N ILE A 4 1.87 43.53 -6.01
CA ILE A 4 2.30 44.04 -4.71
C ILE A 4 3.26 42.98 -4.14
N PRO A 5 4.56 43.27 -3.97
CA PRO A 5 5.48 42.29 -3.43
C PRO A 5 5.17 42.12 -1.94
N VAL A 6 4.54 41.00 -1.59
CA VAL A 6 4.28 40.63 -0.20
C VAL A 6 5.62 40.32 0.46
N THR A 7 5.92 40.97 1.60
CA THR A 7 7.14 40.69 2.39
C THR A 7 7.16 39.24 2.87
N LYS A 8 8.34 38.67 3.18
CA LYS A 8 8.43 37.30 3.74
C LYS A 8 7.53 37.12 4.97
N ALA A 9 7.49 38.10 5.86
CA ALA A 9 6.59 38.10 7.02
C ALA A 9 5.11 38.12 6.59
N GLY A 10 4.74 38.94 5.60
CA GLY A 10 3.39 38.96 5.04
C GLY A 10 2.99 37.65 4.36
N GLN A 11 3.93 36.96 3.71
CA GLN A 11 3.69 35.64 3.11
C GLN A 11 3.40 34.59 4.17
N SER A 12 4.15 34.58 5.27
CA SER A 12 3.89 33.67 6.41
C SER A 12 2.54 33.94 7.06
N VAL A 13 2.18 35.21 7.25
CA VAL A 13 0.86 35.59 7.80
C VAL A 13 -0.25 35.13 6.86
N LEU A 14 -0.10 35.37 5.55
CA LEU A 14 -1.08 34.93 4.56
C LEU A 14 -1.23 33.40 4.52
N ALA A 15 -0.11 32.67 4.59
CA ALA A 15 -0.13 31.21 4.66
C ALA A 15 -0.85 30.71 5.92
N ASN A 16 -0.67 31.36 7.06
CA ASN A 16 -1.39 31.02 8.29
C ASN A 16 -2.90 31.27 8.16
N ILE A 17 -3.31 32.42 7.60
CA ILE A 17 -4.71 32.74 7.37
C ILE A 17 -5.35 31.72 6.42
N MET A 18 -4.68 31.39 5.31
CA MET A 18 -5.16 30.39 4.36
C MET A 18 -5.26 29.00 5.00
N THR A 19 -4.27 28.62 5.81
CA THR A 19 -4.28 27.34 6.54
C THR A 19 -5.48 27.27 7.49
N GLN A 20 -5.73 28.33 8.26
CA GLN A 20 -6.87 28.40 9.17
C GLN A 20 -8.22 28.34 8.43
N ALA A 21 -8.32 28.99 7.27
CA ALA A 21 -9.52 28.93 6.44
C ALA A 21 -9.78 27.49 5.97
N ILE A 22 -8.75 26.79 5.47
CA ILE A 22 -8.86 25.38 5.06
C ILE A 22 -9.29 24.51 6.23
N GLN A 23 -8.66 24.68 7.40
CA GLN A 23 -9.00 23.92 8.61
C GLN A 23 -10.45 24.16 9.04
N THR A 24 -10.90 25.41 9.02
CA THR A 24 -12.28 25.77 9.39
C THR A 24 -13.28 25.15 8.43
N THR A 25 -13.04 25.24 7.12
CA THR A 25 -13.90 24.63 6.10
C THR A 25 -13.93 23.11 6.23
N ALA A 26 -12.77 22.48 6.48
CA ALA A 26 -12.66 21.02 6.65
C ALA A 26 -13.48 20.45 7.82
N MET A 27 -13.85 21.29 8.80
CA MET A 27 -14.66 20.91 9.95
C MET A 27 -16.17 21.15 9.75
N GLN A 28 -16.59 21.70 8.61
CA GLN A 28 -18.02 21.88 8.29
C GLN A 28 -18.64 20.55 7.84
N GLU A 29 -19.92 20.32 8.16
CA GLU A 29 -20.61 19.05 7.87
C GLU A 29 -20.99 18.87 6.38
N ASP A 30 -20.95 19.93 5.56
CA ASP A 30 -21.45 19.94 4.18
C ASP A 30 -20.41 19.61 3.09
N ILE A 31 -19.29 18.96 3.43
CA ILE A 31 -18.28 18.58 2.42
C ILE A 31 -18.69 17.26 1.75
N SER A 32 -18.81 17.29 0.42
CA SER A 32 -19.12 16.08 -0.35
C SER A 32 -17.96 15.08 -0.32
N ARG A 33 -18.30 13.79 -0.45
CA ARG A 33 -17.32 12.70 -0.56
C ARG A 33 -16.30 12.95 -1.68
N ASP A 34 -16.76 13.41 -2.83
CA ASP A 34 -15.94 13.68 -4.01
C ASP A 34 -14.92 14.80 -3.72
N GLN A 35 -15.34 15.85 -3.02
CA GLN A 35 -14.44 16.92 -2.55
C GLN A 35 -13.41 16.41 -1.55
N ILE A 36 -13.79 15.52 -0.63
CA ILE A 36 -12.86 14.90 0.33
C ILE A 36 -11.82 14.07 -0.42
N ILE A 37 -12.26 13.18 -1.32
CA ILE A 37 -11.38 12.30 -2.10
C ILE A 37 -10.43 13.13 -2.96
N LEU A 38 -10.94 14.13 -3.68
CA LEU A 38 -10.13 15.00 -4.53
C LEU A 38 -9.09 15.80 -3.73
N SER A 39 -9.45 16.26 -2.54
CA SER A 39 -8.52 16.94 -1.63
C SER A 39 -7.43 16.01 -1.14
N LEU A 40 -7.76 14.76 -0.78
CA LEU A 40 -6.78 13.74 -0.37
C LEU A 40 -5.85 13.35 -1.52
N ILE A 41 -6.38 13.15 -2.73
CA ILE A 41 -5.61 12.92 -3.96
C ILE A 41 -4.61 14.06 -4.18
N THR A 42 -5.08 15.31 -4.07
CA THR A 42 -4.25 16.51 -4.24
C THR A 42 -3.11 16.55 -3.22
N LEU A 43 -3.38 16.23 -1.95
CA LEU A 43 -2.37 16.17 -0.90
C LEU A 43 -1.33 15.07 -1.15
N LEU A 44 -1.75 13.91 -1.64
CA LEU A 44 -0.84 12.78 -1.95
C LEU A 44 0.09 13.09 -3.14
N ILE A 45 -0.39 13.86 -4.11
CA ILE A 45 0.37 14.28 -5.29
C ILE A 45 1.26 15.49 -5.00
N GLY A 46 0.78 16.40 -4.14
CA GLY A 46 1.34 17.73 -3.88
C GLY A 46 2.81 17.73 -3.49
N GLY A 47 3.69 17.90 -4.48
CA GLY A 47 5.14 18.00 -4.30
C GLY A 47 5.97 16.94 -5.03
N SER A 48 5.34 15.95 -5.67
CA SER A 48 6.04 14.93 -6.47
C SER A 48 6.08 15.31 -7.95
N PRO A 49 7.27 15.55 -8.55
CA PRO A 49 7.39 15.79 -9.99
C PRO A 49 6.91 14.62 -10.84
N LEU A 50 6.94 13.40 -10.29
CA LEU A 50 6.57 12.16 -10.98
C LEU A 50 5.06 11.97 -11.12
N ASP A 51 4.25 12.73 -10.36
CA ASP A 51 2.78 12.64 -10.38
C ASP A 51 2.13 13.89 -10.95
N ARG A 52 2.91 14.71 -11.67
CA ARG A 52 2.43 15.97 -12.25
C ARG A 52 1.32 15.76 -13.28
N ASP A 53 1.36 14.62 -13.98
CA ASP A 53 0.32 14.19 -14.91
C ASP A 53 -1.02 13.92 -14.21
N LEU A 54 -1.00 13.40 -12.98
CA LEU A 54 -2.20 13.23 -12.15
C LEU A 54 -2.67 14.54 -11.51
N PHE A 55 -1.74 15.46 -11.26
CA PHE A 55 -2.07 16.78 -10.70
C PHE A 55 -2.81 17.67 -11.70
N PHE A 56 -2.48 17.57 -12.98
CA PHE A 56 -2.99 18.49 -14.01
C PHE A 56 -4.52 18.44 -14.19
N PRO A 57 -5.18 17.26 -14.30
CA PRO A 57 -6.63 17.17 -14.35
C PRO A 57 -7.30 17.82 -13.13
N VAL A 58 -6.77 17.55 -11.94
CA VAL A 58 -7.30 18.08 -10.68
C VAL A 58 -7.14 19.60 -10.62
N ALA A 59 -5.96 20.13 -10.95
CA ALA A 59 -5.70 21.56 -10.89
C ALA A 59 -6.50 22.37 -11.90
N THR A 60 -6.92 21.76 -13.02
CA THR A 60 -7.54 22.48 -14.13
C THR A 60 -9.06 22.29 -14.19
N HIS A 61 -9.57 21.11 -13.83
CA HIS A 61 -10.95 20.69 -14.08
C HIS A 61 -11.63 20.05 -12.86
N ALA A 62 -11.09 20.25 -11.64
CA ALA A 62 -11.64 19.69 -10.39
C ALA A 62 -13.15 19.82 -10.22
N ASP A 63 -13.73 20.95 -10.61
CA ASP A 63 -15.15 21.28 -10.49
C ASP A 63 -16.05 20.56 -11.53
N LYS A 64 -15.44 19.89 -12.51
CA LYS A 64 -16.11 19.25 -13.64
C LYS A 64 -15.91 17.75 -13.70
N LEU A 65 -15.09 17.19 -12.79
CA LEU A 65 -14.84 15.76 -12.76
C LEU A 65 -16.08 15.03 -12.25
N GLU A 66 -16.52 14.03 -12.98
CA GLU A 66 -17.54 13.09 -12.53
C GLU A 66 -16.95 12.12 -11.50
N THR A 67 -17.80 11.54 -10.64
CA THR A 67 -17.37 10.58 -9.61
C THR A 67 -16.53 9.43 -10.17
N ALA A 68 -16.86 8.92 -11.37
CA ALA A 68 -16.08 7.87 -12.03
C ALA A 68 -14.65 8.33 -12.39
N GLU A 69 -14.48 9.57 -12.84
CA GLU A 69 -13.16 10.12 -13.15
C GLU A 69 -12.33 10.37 -11.88
N ILE A 70 -13.00 10.73 -10.78
CA ILE A 70 -12.37 10.88 -9.46
C ILE A 70 -11.89 9.51 -8.94
N ASP A 71 -12.70 8.46 -9.11
CA ASP A 71 -12.33 7.10 -8.74
C ASP A 71 -11.12 6.60 -9.55
N ASP A 72 -11.10 6.85 -10.87
CA ASP A 72 -9.96 6.49 -11.73
C ASP A 72 -8.67 7.21 -11.32
N LEU A 73 -8.77 8.50 -10.94
CA LEU A 73 -7.63 9.24 -10.38
C LEU A 73 -7.19 8.66 -9.05
N ALA A 74 -8.12 8.28 -8.16
CA ALA A 74 -7.80 7.66 -6.88
C ALA A 74 -7.06 6.33 -7.08
N LEU A 75 -7.53 5.48 -8.00
CA LEU A 75 -6.90 4.20 -8.33
C LEU A 75 -5.50 4.39 -8.92
N GLN A 76 -5.30 5.40 -9.78
CA GLN A 76 -3.96 5.73 -10.29
C GLN A 76 -3.01 6.18 -9.18
N VAL A 77 -3.46 7.03 -8.25
CA VAL A 77 -2.64 7.42 -7.09
C VAL A 77 -2.29 6.20 -6.24
N ILE A 78 -3.28 5.33 -5.95
CA ILE A 78 -3.08 4.11 -5.19
C ILE A 78 -2.03 3.23 -5.86
N SER A 79 -2.14 2.97 -7.16
CA SER A 79 -1.18 2.11 -7.88
C SER A 79 0.27 2.60 -7.83
N ARG A 80 0.48 3.93 -7.78
CA ARG A 80 1.83 4.54 -7.75
C ARG A 80 2.40 4.64 -6.34
N ARG A 81 1.55 4.85 -5.34
CA ARG A 81 1.94 5.21 -3.97
C ARG A 81 1.79 4.07 -2.96
N ALA A 82 0.88 3.11 -3.17
CA ALA A 82 0.72 1.96 -2.30
C ALA A 82 1.86 0.96 -2.53
N ARG A 83 2.88 1.03 -1.66
CA ARG A 83 4.06 0.15 -1.73
C ARG A 83 4.18 -0.67 -0.46
N VAL A 84 4.31 -1.98 -0.62
CA VAL A 84 4.67 -2.89 0.47
C VAL A 84 6.17 -2.77 0.71
N VAL A 85 6.56 -2.39 1.93
CA VAL A 85 7.98 -2.28 2.32
C VAL A 85 8.37 -3.54 3.08
N ALA A 86 9.35 -4.27 2.54
CA ALA A 86 9.88 -5.48 3.15
C ALA A 86 10.43 -5.20 4.57
N PRO A 87 10.24 -6.10 5.55
CA PRO A 87 10.67 -5.89 6.94
C PRO A 87 12.14 -5.45 7.09
N GLY A 88 13.07 -6.10 6.39
CA GLY A 88 14.50 -5.74 6.42
C GLY A 88 14.86 -4.38 5.81
N LYS A 89 13.90 -3.69 5.16
CA LYS A 89 14.06 -2.32 4.62
C LYS A 89 13.38 -1.25 5.47
N ARG A 90 12.74 -1.63 6.59
CA ARG A 90 12.06 -0.74 7.53
C ARG A 90 13.05 -0.12 8.51
N THR A 91 14.06 0.57 8.01
CA THR A 91 15.23 1.00 8.80
C THR A 91 15.19 2.46 9.22
N SER A 92 14.23 3.25 8.72
CA SER A 92 14.13 4.67 9.06
C SER A 92 13.57 4.86 10.46
N ALA A 93 14.39 5.44 11.35
CA ALA A 93 13.98 5.80 12.72
C ALA A 93 12.89 6.89 12.78
N CYS A 94 12.67 7.62 11.67
CA CYS A 94 11.69 8.69 11.58
C CYS A 94 10.33 8.22 11.03
N VAL A 95 10.18 6.94 10.71
CA VAL A 95 8.96 6.38 10.14
C VAL A 95 8.40 5.37 11.12
N SER A 96 7.13 5.55 11.51
CA SER A 96 6.46 4.61 12.42
C SER A 96 6.26 3.25 11.76
N GLU A 97 6.19 2.19 12.57
CA GLU A 97 5.95 0.84 12.08
C GLU A 97 4.64 0.73 11.29
N ASP A 98 3.58 1.39 11.78
CA ASP A 98 2.28 1.47 11.09
C ASP A 98 2.39 2.07 9.68
N SER A 99 3.29 3.03 9.46
CA SER A 99 3.46 3.66 8.14
C SER A 99 3.97 2.66 7.09
N TYR A 100 4.77 1.67 7.50
CA TYR A 100 5.25 0.63 6.60
C TYR A 100 4.17 -0.40 6.24
N GLN A 101 3.12 -0.52 7.06
CA GLN A 101 2.01 -1.45 6.84
C GLN A 101 0.92 -0.88 5.92
N ILE A 102 0.94 0.43 5.62
CA ILE A 102 -0.10 1.09 4.80
C ILE A 102 -0.27 0.39 3.45
N GLY A 103 0.82 0.04 2.77
CA GLY A 103 0.75 -0.65 1.48
C GLY A 103 0.08 -2.04 1.57
N GLU A 104 0.36 -2.78 2.64
CA GLU A 104 -0.26 -4.09 2.90
C GLU A 104 -1.76 -3.94 3.18
N ARG A 105 -2.14 -2.98 4.03
CA ARG A 105 -3.54 -2.68 4.35
C ARG A 105 -4.34 -2.25 3.11
N VAL A 106 -3.75 -1.42 2.25
CA VAL A 106 -4.37 -1.04 0.97
C VAL A 106 -4.57 -2.26 0.07
N GLY A 107 -3.58 -3.15 -0.02
CA GLY A 107 -3.70 -4.42 -0.76
C GLY A 107 -4.84 -5.30 -0.24
N GLN A 108 -4.98 -5.43 1.07
CA GLN A 108 -6.07 -6.18 1.71
C GLN A 108 -7.45 -5.55 1.43
N ILE A 109 -7.58 -4.23 1.57
CA ILE A 109 -8.84 -3.50 1.28
C ILE A 109 -9.28 -3.73 -0.17
N LEU A 110 -8.33 -3.74 -1.11
CA LEU A 110 -8.60 -3.98 -2.53
C LEU A 110 -8.77 -5.45 -2.89
N GLY A 111 -8.59 -6.38 -1.94
CA GLY A 111 -8.60 -7.82 -2.19
C GLY A 111 -7.51 -8.26 -3.17
N ALA A 112 -6.35 -7.58 -3.19
CA ALA A 112 -5.28 -7.79 -4.16
C ALA A 112 -4.71 -9.21 -4.17
N ASP A 113 -4.94 -9.97 -3.10
CA ASP A 113 -4.55 -11.37 -2.98
C ASP A 113 -5.11 -12.22 -4.14
N VAL A 114 -6.31 -11.91 -4.65
CA VAL A 114 -6.92 -12.64 -5.78
C VAL A 114 -6.10 -12.60 -7.06
N SER A 115 -5.27 -11.56 -7.21
CA SER A 115 -4.42 -11.33 -8.37
C SER A 115 -3.03 -11.97 -8.23
N ILE A 116 -2.73 -12.57 -7.07
CA ILE A 116 -1.49 -13.30 -6.84
C ILE A 116 -1.53 -14.61 -7.63
N SER A 117 -0.63 -14.74 -8.60
CA SER A 117 -0.41 -15.99 -9.35
C SER A 117 0.01 -17.12 -8.40
N ARG A 118 -0.21 -18.38 -8.81
CA ARG A 118 0.23 -19.58 -8.10
C ARG A 118 1.66 -19.42 -7.56
N MET A 119 1.81 -19.56 -6.25
CA MET A 119 3.06 -19.35 -5.53
C MET A 119 3.82 -20.66 -5.24
N ASP A 120 3.26 -21.80 -5.61
CA ASP A 120 3.85 -23.14 -5.46
C ASP A 120 4.87 -23.49 -6.55
N THR A 121 5.74 -22.53 -6.88
CA THR A 121 6.87 -22.74 -7.82
C THR A 121 8.11 -23.21 -7.06
N ALA A 122 8.93 -24.08 -7.68
CA ALA A 122 10.13 -24.65 -7.04
C ALA A 122 11.06 -23.58 -6.43
N LYS A 123 11.23 -22.45 -7.12
CA LYS A 123 12.05 -21.30 -6.65
C LYS A 123 11.49 -20.60 -5.42
N LEU A 124 10.18 -20.57 -5.23
CA LEU A 124 9.56 -19.93 -4.07
C LEU A 124 9.57 -20.87 -2.86
N LEU A 125 9.29 -22.15 -3.08
CA LEU A 125 9.34 -23.19 -2.04
C LEU A 125 10.76 -23.36 -1.45
N GLU A 126 11.79 -23.03 -2.23
CA GLU A 126 13.18 -22.97 -1.76
C GLU A 126 13.44 -21.94 -0.65
N LEU A 127 12.63 -20.87 -0.59
CA LEU A 127 12.77 -19.77 0.37
C LEU A 127 12.23 -20.10 1.76
N PHE A 128 11.46 -21.18 1.90
CA PHE A 128 10.80 -21.54 3.15
C PHE A 128 11.51 -22.70 3.86
N PRO A 129 11.61 -22.64 5.21
CA PRO A 129 12.15 -23.73 6.01
C PRO A 129 11.18 -24.91 6.04
N ARG A 130 11.72 -26.11 6.30
CA ARG A 130 10.95 -27.38 6.28
C ARG A 130 9.71 -27.38 7.16
N HIS A 131 9.80 -26.82 8.37
CA HIS A 131 8.66 -26.81 9.31
C HIS A 131 7.48 -26.00 8.75
N PHE A 132 7.77 -24.87 8.11
CA PHE A 132 6.75 -24.00 7.50
C PHE A 132 6.07 -24.67 6.30
N LEU A 133 6.84 -25.43 5.50
CA LEU A 133 6.29 -26.21 4.39
C LEU A 133 5.36 -27.35 4.86
N LEU A 134 5.62 -27.94 6.03
CA LEU A 134 4.73 -28.95 6.62
C LEU A 134 3.43 -28.32 7.12
N GLU A 135 3.53 -27.18 7.80
CA GLU A 135 2.37 -26.43 8.29
C GLU A 135 1.49 -25.96 7.14
N ALA A 136 2.08 -25.46 6.06
CA ALA A 136 1.37 -25.09 4.83
C ALA A 136 0.65 -26.28 4.17
N ALA A 137 1.30 -27.46 4.15
CA ALA A 137 0.68 -28.68 3.62
C ALA A 137 -0.54 -29.10 4.47
N GLU A 138 -0.40 -29.03 5.79
CA GLU A 138 -1.46 -29.37 6.74
C GLU A 138 -2.63 -28.38 6.68
N SER A 139 -2.37 -27.08 6.61
CA SER A 139 -3.40 -26.04 6.50
C SER A 139 -4.23 -26.16 5.23
N GLU A 140 -3.63 -26.67 4.16
CA GLU A 140 -4.28 -26.89 2.86
C GLU A 140 -4.84 -28.32 2.71
N GLY A 141 -4.78 -29.15 3.77
CA GLY A 141 -5.34 -30.49 3.80
C GLY A 141 -4.59 -31.52 2.94
N LEU A 142 -3.34 -31.25 2.57
CA LEU A 142 -2.50 -32.17 1.80
C LEU A 142 -1.93 -33.26 2.69
N HIS A 143 -2.31 -34.52 2.43
CA HIS A 143 -1.70 -35.66 3.08
C HIS A 143 -0.43 -36.10 2.32
N ILE A 144 0.75 -35.82 2.88
CA ILE A 144 2.04 -36.26 2.33
C ILE A 144 2.56 -37.45 3.15
N PRO A 145 2.53 -38.69 2.61
CA PRO A 145 2.99 -39.87 3.33
C PRO A 145 4.47 -39.75 3.72
N GLY A 146 4.77 -39.89 5.01
CA GLY A 146 6.16 -39.85 5.49
C GLY A 146 6.80 -38.45 5.53
N ALA A 147 6.02 -37.37 5.40
CA ALA A 147 6.51 -35.98 5.43
C ALA A 147 7.43 -35.68 6.64
N ASN A 148 7.16 -36.29 7.79
CA ASN A 148 7.96 -36.15 9.01
C ASN A 148 9.40 -36.66 8.89
N LYS A 149 9.72 -37.49 7.90
CA LYS A 149 11.06 -38.04 7.64
C LYS A 149 11.70 -37.50 6.35
N MET A 150 10.95 -36.74 5.56
CA MET A 150 11.42 -36.15 4.29
C MET A 150 12.36 -34.98 4.53
N THR A 151 13.34 -34.82 3.64
CA THR A 151 14.19 -33.61 3.61
C THR A 151 13.39 -32.40 3.14
N ALA A 152 13.90 -31.18 3.38
CA ALA A 152 13.28 -29.98 2.85
C ALA A 152 13.18 -30.02 1.31
N PHE A 153 14.19 -30.59 0.64
CA PHE A 153 14.21 -30.76 -0.81
C PHE A 153 13.10 -31.69 -1.30
N ASP A 154 12.94 -32.87 -0.68
CA ASP A 154 11.90 -33.83 -1.06
C ASP A 154 10.49 -33.26 -0.82
N LEU A 155 10.32 -32.52 0.28
CA LEU A 155 9.06 -31.87 0.61
C LEU A 155 8.70 -30.77 -0.40
N ARG A 156 9.68 -29.97 -0.86
CA ARG A 156 9.48 -28.96 -1.91
C ARG A 156 9.01 -29.58 -3.22
N ASN A 157 9.60 -30.71 -3.62
CA ASN A 157 9.21 -31.40 -4.85
C ASN A 157 7.79 -31.98 -4.77
N GLN A 158 7.36 -32.43 -3.59
CA GLN A 158 5.99 -32.92 -3.37
C GLN A 158 4.96 -31.79 -3.30
N LEU A 159 5.37 -30.61 -2.84
CA LEU A 159 4.51 -29.43 -2.72
C LEU A 159 4.42 -28.61 -4.01
N HIS A 160 5.38 -28.77 -4.91
CA HIS A 160 5.36 -28.16 -6.24
C HIS A 160 4.10 -28.59 -7.00
N ASP A 161 3.33 -27.61 -7.47
CA ASP A 161 2.02 -27.80 -8.12
C ASP A 161 0.90 -28.42 -7.25
N ALA A 162 1.14 -28.71 -5.97
CA ALA A 162 0.16 -29.31 -5.06
C ALA A 162 -0.60 -28.28 -4.19
N LEU A 163 -0.18 -27.01 -4.21
CA LEU A 163 -0.70 -25.93 -3.37
C LEU A 163 -1.32 -24.80 -4.23
N PRO A 164 -2.37 -25.08 -5.02
CA PRO A 164 -2.86 -24.17 -6.07
C PRO A 164 -3.46 -22.85 -5.55
N ASN A 165 -3.90 -22.80 -4.29
CA ASN A 165 -4.51 -21.62 -3.67
C ASN A 165 -3.73 -21.10 -2.45
N TRP A 166 -2.58 -21.70 -2.16
CA TRP A 166 -1.79 -21.30 -1.01
C TRP A 166 -1.19 -19.92 -1.25
N ARG A 167 -1.60 -18.97 -0.40
CA ARG A 167 -1.13 -17.58 -0.44
C ARG A 167 -0.57 -17.27 0.94
N PRO A 168 0.74 -17.08 1.10
CA PRO A 168 1.28 -16.55 2.34
C PRO A 168 0.83 -15.09 2.47
N THR A 169 -0.37 -14.88 3.00
CA THR A 169 -0.88 -13.55 3.33
C THR A 169 -0.30 -13.13 4.66
N SER A 170 0.69 -12.23 4.56
CA SER A 170 1.33 -11.46 5.62
C SER A 170 2.58 -12.07 6.27
N PHE A 171 3.64 -11.26 6.30
CA PHE A 171 4.89 -11.49 7.02
C PHE A 171 4.75 -11.34 8.55
N ALA A 172 3.53 -11.29 9.09
CA ALA A 172 3.26 -10.94 10.49
C ALA A 172 3.51 -12.06 11.52
N THR A 173 4.01 -13.23 11.13
CA THR A 173 4.27 -14.37 12.05
C THR A 173 5.74 -14.81 12.13
N PHE A 174 6.69 -13.98 11.68
CA PHE A 174 8.11 -14.18 12.02
C PHE A 174 8.51 -13.32 13.21
N THR A 175 8.25 -13.84 14.42
CA THR A 175 9.07 -13.54 15.60
C THR A 175 9.92 -14.75 15.92
N GLU A 176 11.09 -14.47 16.49
CA GLU A 176 12.14 -15.39 16.98
C GLU A 176 13.16 -15.81 15.89
N ASP A 177 14.46 -15.65 16.08
CA ASP A 177 15.26 -15.12 17.16
C ASP A 177 16.60 -14.73 16.50
N LEU A 178 17.15 -13.57 16.81
CA LEU A 178 18.58 -13.32 16.58
C LEU A 178 19.20 -12.94 17.91
N SER A 179 19.51 -14.01 18.65
CA SER A 179 20.67 -14.10 19.53
C SER A 179 21.92 -13.45 18.93
#